data_AF-A0AAP0PM08-F1
#
_entry.id   AF-A0AAP0PM08-F1
#
_cell.length_a   1.000
_cell.length_b   1.000
_cell.length_c   1.000
_cell.angle_alpha   90.00
_cell.angle_beta   90.00
_cell.angle_gamma   90.00
#
_symmetry.space_group_name_H-M   'P 1'
#
loop_
_entity.id
_entity.type
_entity.pdbx_description
1 polymer ?
#
loop_
_entity_poly.entity_id
_entity_poly.type
_entity_poly.pdbx_seq_one_letter_code
_entity_poly.pdbx_strand_id
1 'polypeptide(L)'
;MATISKSITNRGPSKKPPNFEDTAPPPPPPPPLINITSNNKPLISASMPAKIKPSQGLSLISIVSDASFMNWSAKDAIDLAKFHPIPCVFAMCLLFFMGVEYTLFMIPSSSPPFDLGFLATEPLHRLLSSRPALNTLLAALNTVFVGMQTTYILWTWLVEGRPRATISTLFMFTCRGILGYSTQLPLPQGFLGSGVDFPVGNVSFFLFFSGHVAGSVIASLDMRRVKRWEMARLFDSLNALQMVRLLGTRGHYTIDLAVGVGAGMLFDSLAGKYEESKRRRGLTKEEGLVQQHH
;
A
#
# COMPACT_ATOMS: atom_id res chain seq x y z
N MET A 1 51.28 -7.19 -23.52
CA MET A 1 52.16 -7.89 -22.56
C MET A 1 52.92 -6.86 -21.76
N ALA A 2 52.70 -6.79 -20.45
CA ALA A 2 53.53 -6.04 -19.51
C ALA A 2 53.40 -6.71 -18.15
N THR A 3 54.50 -7.29 -17.65
CA THR A 3 54.51 -8.06 -16.40
C THR A 3 54.92 -7.16 -15.25
N ILE A 4 54.06 -6.96 -14.26
CA ILE A 4 54.45 -6.41 -12.97
C ILE A 4 53.97 -7.35 -11.87
N SER A 5 54.89 -8.22 -11.44
CA SER A 5 54.78 -8.95 -10.18
C SER A 5 55.29 -8.06 -9.05
N LYS A 6 54.47 -7.83 -8.02
CA LYS A 6 54.93 -7.46 -6.68
C LYS A 6 54.01 -8.07 -5.62
N SER A 7 54.50 -9.15 -5.02
CA SER A 7 54.14 -9.55 -3.66
C SER A 7 54.60 -8.48 -2.66
N ILE A 8 53.81 -8.22 -1.62
CA ILE A 8 54.30 -8.11 -0.23
C ILE A 8 53.11 -8.34 0.71
N THR A 9 53.28 -9.33 1.58
CA THR A 9 52.41 -9.61 2.72
C THR A 9 52.71 -8.63 3.85
N ASN A 10 51.68 -8.14 4.56
CA ASN A 10 51.87 -7.68 5.93
C ASN A 10 50.61 -7.90 6.77
N ARG A 11 50.67 -8.83 7.73
CA ARG A 11 49.59 -9.09 8.69
C ARG A 11 49.85 -8.29 9.97
N GLY A 12 49.07 -7.24 10.21
CA GLY A 12 48.98 -6.60 11.53
C GLY A 12 48.08 -7.42 12.50
N PRO A 13 48.28 -7.30 13.82
CA PRO A 13 47.58 -8.14 14.80
C PRO A 13 46.10 -7.77 14.96
N SER A 14 45.28 -8.81 15.18
CA SER A 14 43.85 -8.68 15.46
C SER A 14 43.59 -7.96 16.79
N LYS A 15 42.89 -6.83 16.75
CA LYS A 15 42.32 -6.20 17.95
C LYS A 15 41.03 -6.94 18.32
N LYS A 16 41.00 -7.57 19.50
CA LYS A 16 39.75 -8.01 20.13
C LYS A 16 38.80 -6.81 20.28
N PRO A 17 37.50 -6.93 19.93
CA PRO A 17 36.50 -5.97 20.38
C PRO A 17 36.31 -6.09 21.90
N PRO A 18 35.92 -5.00 22.59
CA PRO A 18 35.62 -5.04 24.03
C PRO A 18 34.33 -5.81 24.29
N ASN A 19 34.28 -6.54 25.40
CA ASN A 19 33.03 -7.08 25.94
C ASN A 19 32.15 -5.90 26.38
N PHE A 20 30.95 -5.78 25.81
CA PHE A 20 29.86 -5.04 26.45
C PHE A 20 29.12 -6.02 27.37
N GLU A 21 29.12 -5.72 28.67
CA GLU A 21 28.29 -6.45 29.63
C GLU A 21 26.82 -6.03 29.48
N ASP A 22 25.92 -7.01 29.63
CA ASP A 22 24.48 -6.77 29.65
C ASP A 22 24.06 -6.00 30.90
N THR A 23 23.81 -4.71 30.75
CA THR A 23 22.99 -3.93 31.70
C THR A 23 21.84 -3.26 30.96
N ALA A 24 20.67 -3.90 30.97
CA ALA A 24 19.45 -3.30 30.46
C ALA A 24 19.10 -2.01 31.25
N PRO A 25 18.68 -0.92 30.60
CA PRO A 25 18.24 0.27 31.30
C PRO A 25 16.95 -0.01 32.09
N PRO A 26 16.78 0.59 33.29
CA PRO A 26 15.57 0.40 34.09
C PRO A 26 14.32 0.97 33.38
N PRO A 27 13.13 0.40 33.61
CA PRO A 27 11.90 0.87 32.97
C PRO A 27 11.54 2.30 33.42
N PRO A 28 10.91 3.11 32.53
CA PRO A 28 10.51 4.47 32.88
C PRO A 28 9.40 4.47 33.95
N PRO A 29 9.35 5.50 34.82
CA PRO A 29 8.31 5.61 35.84
C PRO A 29 6.92 5.81 35.20
N PRO A 30 5.85 5.34 35.85
CA PRO A 30 4.49 5.51 35.36
C PRO A 30 4.07 7.00 35.34
N PRO A 31 3.20 7.41 34.40
CA PRO A 31 2.73 8.79 34.32
C PRO A 31 1.83 9.16 35.52
N PRO A 32 1.84 10.43 35.95
CA PRO A 32 1.06 10.88 37.11
C PRO A 32 -0.45 10.85 36.84
N LEU A 33 -1.22 10.37 37.82
CA LEU A 33 -2.68 10.37 37.80
C LEU A 33 -3.24 11.80 37.87
N ILE A 34 -3.88 12.25 36.80
CA ILE A 34 -4.59 13.54 36.76
C ILE A 34 -5.90 13.41 37.54
N ASN A 35 -5.98 14.08 38.68
CA ASN A 35 -7.14 14.04 39.57
C ASN A 35 -8.08 15.22 39.23
N ILE A 36 -9.18 14.96 38.52
CA ILE A 36 -10.13 16.01 38.11
C ILE A 36 -11.15 16.27 39.23
N THR A 37 -10.85 17.21 40.11
CA THR A 37 -11.83 17.78 41.05
C THR A 37 -12.68 18.85 40.36
N SER A 38 -13.98 18.64 40.26
CA SER A 38 -14.91 19.67 39.79
C SER A 38 -15.18 20.69 40.91
N ASN A 39 -15.06 21.98 40.61
CA ASN A 39 -15.41 23.07 41.51
C ASN A 39 -16.48 23.96 40.86
N ASN A 40 -17.70 23.89 41.40
CA ASN A 40 -18.80 24.79 41.07
C ASN A 40 -18.65 26.13 41.80
N LYS A 41 -18.99 27.26 41.14
CA LYS A 41 -19.94 28.28 41.65
C LYS A 41 -20.29 29.35 40.58
N PRO A 42 -21.41 30.10 40.73
CA PRO A 42 -22.15 30.67 39.59
C PRO A 42 -22.14 32.21 39.50
N LEU A 43 -22.75 32.77 38.45
CA LEU A 43 -23.23 34.17 38.41
C LEU A 43 -24.58 34.36 37.68
N ILE A 44 -25.25 35.48 37.98
CA ILE A 44 -26.69 35.78 37.89
C ILE A 44 -26.82 37.26 37.43
N SER A 45 -27.74 37.76 36.58
CA SER A 45 -29.02 37.27 36.01
C SER A 45 -29.29 37.90 34.61
N ALA A 46 -30.55 37.80 34.13
CA ALA A 46 -31.23 38.58 33.07
C ALA A 46 -30.90 38.22 31.59
N SER A 47 -31.86 38.15 30.66
CA SER A 47 -33.32 38.34 30.73
C SER A 47 -34.07 37.49 29.67
N MET A 48 -35.26 36.99 30.00
CA MET A 48 -36.23 36.38 29.07
C MET A 48 -37.03 37.47 28.31
N PRO A 49 -37.59 37.23 27.09
CA PRO A 49 -38.52 36.12 26.84
C PRO A 49 -38.56 35.46 25.43
N ALA A 50 -38.86 34.15 25.38
CA ALA A 50 -39.86 33.56 24.48
C ALA A 50 -40.02 32.04 24.69
N LYS A 51 -41.11 31.65 25.36
CA LYS A 51 -41.87 30.38 25.27
C LYS A 51 -41.27 29.23 24.42
N ILE A 52 -40.24 28.55 24.94
CA ILE A 52 -39.77 27.26 24.39
C ILE A 52 -40.82 26.18 24.73
N LYS A 53 -41.32 25.46 23.72
CA LYS A 53 -42.19 24.28 23.91
C LYS A 53 -41.46 23.25 24.79
N PRO A 54 -42.13 22.52 25.69
CA PRO A 54 -41.47 21.47 26.47
C PRO A 54 -40.88 20.45 25.50
N SER A 55 -39.54 20.36 25.49
CA SER A 55 -38.83 19.30 24.79
C SER A 55 -39.28 17.99 25.40
N GLN A 56 -39.98 17.16 24.63
CA GLN A 56 -40.27 15.79 25.05
C GLN A 56 -38.93 15.13 25.39
N GLY A 57 -38.84 14.56 26.59
CA GLY A 57 -37.64 13.85 27.02
C GLY A 57 -37.38 12.74 26.02
N LEU A 58 -36.30 12.87 25.26
CA LEU A 58 -35.91 11.88 24.26
C LEU A 58 -35.46 10.63 25.02
N SER A 59 -36.43 9.76 25.30
CA SER A 59 -36.22 8.56 26.08
C SER A 59 -35.15 7.72 25.41
N LEU A 60 -34.14 7.30 26.19
CA LEU A 60 -33.12 6.34 25.74
C LEU A 60 -33.75 5.08 25.12
N ILE A 61 -34.95 4.71 25.57
CA ILE A 61 -35.75 3.59 25.03
C ILE A 61 -36.23 3.87 23.60
N SER A 62 -36.60 5.12 23.26
CA SER A 62 -36.99 5.51 21.89
C SER A 62 -35.81 5.45 20.93
N ILE A 63 -34.64 5.92 21.36
CA ILE A 63 -33.41 5.92 20.54
C ILE A 63 -32.98 4.49 20.21
N VAL A 64 -33.14 3.55 21.15
CA VAL A 64 -32.90 2.12 20.91
C VAL A 64 -34.00 1.52 20.03
N SER A 65 -35.28 1.83 20.28
CA SER A 65 -36.41 1.30 19.51
C SER A 65 -36.41 1.68 18.03
N ASP A 66 -35.85 2.84 17.66
CA ASP A 66 -35.72 3.30 16.28
C ASP A 66 -34.43 2.80 15.59
N ALA A 67 -33.62 1.97 16.26
CA ALA A 67 -32.39 1.44 15.69
C ALA A 67 -32.70 0.52 14.48
N SER A 68 -32.16 0.85 13.31
CA SER A 68 -32.49 0.19 12.03
C SER A 68 -32.42 -1.35 12.06
N PHE A 69 -31.49 -1.92 12.84
CA PHE A 69 -31.33 -3.38 12.97
C PHE A 69 -32.47 -4.07 13.74
N MET A 70 -33.24 -3.37 14.58
CA MET A 70 -34.40 -3.95 15.28
C MET A 70 -35.58 -4.23 14.34
N ASN A 71 -35.57 -3.62 13.15
CA ASN A 71 -36.57 -3.87 12.10
C ASN A 71 -36.12 -4.93 11.07
N TRP A 72 -34.95 -5.56 11.24
CA TRP A 72 -34.45 -6.58 10.30
C TRP A 72 -35.15 -7.92 10.51
N SER A 73 -35.78 -8.42 9.46
CA SER A 73 -36.23 -9.81 9.39
C SER A 73 -35.13 -10.76 8.90
N ALA A 74 -35.32 -12.06 9.09
CA ALA A 74 -34.46 -13.08 8.51
C ALA A 74 -34.41 -13.00 6.96
N LYS A 75 -35.44 -12.45 6.31
CA LYS A 75 -35.46 -12.22 4.87
C LYS A 75 -34.48 -11.12 4.47
N ASP A 76 -34.43 -10.02 5.22
CA ASP A 76 -33.53 -8.89 4.94
C ASP A 76 -32.06 -9.30 5.08
N ALA A 77 -31.74 -10.15 6.06
CA ALA A 77 -30.40 -10.73 6.21
C ALA A 77 -30.02 -11.65 5.03
N ILE A 78 -30.96 -12.46 4.54
CA ILE A 78 -30.76 -13.32 3.36
C ILE A 78 -30.59 -12.48 2.09
N ASP A 79 -31.40 -11.44 1.93
CA ASP A 79 -31.35 -10.58 0.75
C ASP A 79 -30.10 -9.68 0.77
N LEU A 80 -29.63 -9.22 1.93
CA LEU A 80 -28.30 -8.62 2.09
C LEU A 80 -27.19 -9.56 1.59
N ALA A 81 -27.20 -10.84 2.00
CA ALA A 81 -26.19 -11.80 1.58
C ALA A 81 -26.20 -12.08 0.06
N LYS A 82 -27.38 -12.01 -0.59
CA LYS A 82 -27.54 -12.18 -2.04
C LYS A 82 -27.13 -10.94 -2.85
N PHE A 83 -27.58 -9.75 -2.44
CA PHE A 83 -27.38 -8.52 -3.21
C PHE A 83 -26.09 -7.78 -2.83
N HIS A 84 -25.57 -8.00 -1.63
CA HIS A 84 -24.34 -7.39 -1.11
C HIS A 84 -23.33 -8.42 -0.58
N PRO A 85 -22.95 -9.45 -1.37
CA PRO A 85 -22.05 -10.52 -0.91
C PRO A 85 -20.66 -10.00 -0.53
N ILE A 86 -20.17 -8.92 -1.15
CA ILE A 86 -18.85 -8.34 -0.84
C ILE A 86 -18.81 -7.82 0.62
N PRO A 87 -19.70 -6.89 1.06
CA PRO A 87 -19.82 -6.52 2.47
C PRO A 87 -19.95 -7.71 3.44
N CYS A 88 -20.73 -8.73 3.10
CA CYS A 88 -20.88 -9.92 3.95
C CYS A 88 -19.57 -10.72 4.08
N VAL A 89 -18.83 -10.93 2.98
CA VAL A 89 -17.50 -11.56 3.01
C VAL A 89 -16.52 -10.73 3.85
N PHE A 90 -16.50 -9.40 3.67
CA PHE A 90 -15.67 -8.52 4.48
C PHE A 90 -16.02 -8.56 5.97
N ALA A 91 -17.30 -8.64 6.33
CA ALA A 91 -17.74 -8.78 7.72
C ALA A 91 -17.30 -10.13 8.33
N MET A 92 -17.43 -11.23 7.59
CA MET A 92 -16.94 -12.54 8.04
C MET A 92 -15.41 -12.55 8.19
N CYS A 93 -14.68 -11.97 7.23
CA CYS A 93 -13.23 -11.82 7.32
C CYS A 93 -12.80 -10.95 8.50
N LEU A 94 -13.51 -9.85 8.79
CA LEU A 94 -13.25 -8.99 9.94
C LEU A 94 -13.38 -9.77 11.25
N LEU A 95 -14.49 -10.48 11.46
CA LEU A 95 -14.71 -11.29 12.66
C LEU A 95 -13.65 -12.40 12.81
N PHE A 96 -13.29 -13.06 11.71
CA PHE A 96 -12.19 -14.03 11.69
C PHE A 96 -10.85 -13.39 12.10
N PHE A 97 -10.47 -12.27 11.48
CA PHE A 97 -9.18 -11.62 11.77
C PHE A 97 -9.13 -10.97 13.15
N MET A 98 -10.24 -10.51 13.73
CA MET A 98 -10.30 -10.14 15.14
C MET A 98 -9.97 -11.33 16.04
N GLY A 99 -10.53 -12.52 15.76
CA GLY A 99 -10.19 -13.75 16.49
C GLY A 99 -8.72 -14.15 16.34
N VAL A 100 -8.14 -13.98 15.15
CA VAL A 100 -6.70 -14.16 14.91
C VAL A 100 -5.89 -13.14 15.71
N GLU A 101 -6.23 -11.86 15.69
CA GLU A 101 -5.51 -10.79 16.41
C GLU A 101 -5.46 -11.05 17.92
N TYR A 102 -6.57 -11.47 18.54
CA TYR A 102 -6.61 -11.86 19.96
C TYR A 102 -5.81 -13.12 20.31
N THR A 103 -5.40 -13.92 19.32
CA THR A 103 -4.65 -15.17 19.50
C THR A 103 -3.26 -15.15 18.87
N LEU A 104 -2.87 -14.03 18.25
CA LEU A 104 -1.60 -13.88 17.53
C LEU A 104 -0.46 -13.60 18.51
N PHE A 105 0.57 -14.44 18.48
CA PHE A 105 1.83 -14.14 19.17
C PHE A 105 2.61 -13.09 18.38
N MET A 106 2.96 -11.99 19.04
CA MET A 106 3.82 -10.96 18.44
C MET A 106 5.22 -11.53 18.17
N ILE A 107 5.75 -11.22 16.99
CA ILE A 107 7.11 -11.60 16.59
C ILE A 107 8.12 -10.75 17.37
N PRO A 108 9.18 -11.33 17.96
CA PRO A 108 10.21 -10.57 18.68
C PRO A 108 10.88 -9.51 17.80
N SER A 109 11.27 -8.38 18.40
CA SER A 109 11.97 -7.27 17.72
C SER A 109 13.34 -7.65 17.14
N SER A 110 13.94 -8.75 17.61
CA SER A 110 15.19 -9.32 17.09
C SER A 110 15.00 -10.23 15.87
N SER A 111 13.76 -10.59 15.52
CA SER A 111 13.44 -11.49 14.42
C SER A 111 13.18 -10.71 13.12
N PRO A 112 13.47 -11.30 11.94
CA PRO A 112 13.05 -10.70 10.67
C PRO A 112 11.52 -10.65 10.57
N PRO A 113 10.94 -9.72 9.80
CA PRO A 113 9.49 -9.67 9.58
C PRO A 113 8.94 -10.99 9.03
N PHE A 114 7.88 -11.50 9.65
CA PHE A 114 7.14 -12.67 9.18
C PHE A 114 6.33 -12.33 7.93
N ASP A 115 6.34 -13.21 6.94
CA ASP A 115 5.59 -13.04 5.70
C ASP A 115 4.99 -14.37 5.22
N LEU A 116 3.67 -14.43 5.10
CA LEU A 116 2.97 -15.65 4.71
C LEU A 116 3.19 -16.01 3.23
N GLY A 117 3.39 -15.02 2.35
CA GLY A 117 3.71 -15.25 0.94
C GLY A 117 5.11 -15.84 0.76
N PHE A 118 6.07 -15.48 1.61
CA PHE A 118 7.39 -16.14 1.66
C PHE A 118 7.29 -17.60 2.06
N LEU A 119 6.44 -17.96 3.03
CA LEU A 119 6.17 -19.36 3.37
C LEU A 119 5.49 -20.10 2.22
N ALA A 120 4.47 -19.50 1.61
CA ALA A 120 3.73 -20.09 0.48
C ALA A 120 4.62 -20.27 -0.77
N THR A 121 5.62 -19.42 -0.98
CA THR A 121 6.55 -19.49 -2.13
C THR A 121 7.89 -20.14 -1.81
N GLU A 122 8.06 -20.72 -0.62
CA GLU A 122 9.29 -21.40 -0.20
C GLU A 122 9.76 -22.52 -1.17
N PRO A 123 8.88 -23.36 -1.79
CA PRO A 123 9.31 -24.32 -2.79
C PRO A 123 9.89 -23.66 -4.05
N LEU A 124 9.30 -22.55 -4.50
CA LEU A 124 9.80 -21.75 -5.62
C LEU A 124 11.14 -21.09 -5.25
N HIS A 125 11.25 -20.55 -4.03
CA HIS A 125 12.49 -19.97 -3.52
C HIS A 125 13.67 -20.95 -3.60
N ARG A 126 13.48 -22.19 -3.14
CA ARG A 126 14.49 -23.26 -3.23
C ARG A 126 14.82 -23.63 -4.68
N LEU A 127 13.83 -23.67 -5.57
CA LEU A 127 14.04 -23.93 -7.00
C LEU A 127 14.87 -22.83 -7.68
N LEU A 128 14.61 -21.57 -7.37
CA LEU A 128 15.35 -20.42 -7.94
C LEU A 128 16.77 -20.31 -7.37
N SER A 129 16.92 -20.56 -6.07
CA SER A 129 18.23 -20.60 -5.38
C SER A 129 19.13 -21.69 -5.95
N SER A 130 18.58 -22.90 -6.17
CA SER A 130 19.32 -24.03 -6.77
C SER A 130 19.53 -23.91 -8.29
N ARG A 131 18.89 -22.96 -8.97
CA ARG A 131 19.02 -22.74 -10.42
C ARG A 131 19.21 -21.25 -10.77
N PRO A 132 20.40 -20.66 -10.54
CA PRO A 132 20.65 -19.23 -10.78
C PRO A 132 20.38 -18.75 -12.21
N ALA A 133 20.58 -19.61 -13.21
CA ALA A 133 20.24 -19.32 -14.60
C ALA A 133 18.72 -19.15 -14.82
N LEU A 134 17.88 -19.93 -14.12
CA LEU A 134 16.43 -19.78 -14.15
C LEU A 134 16.00 -18.49 -13.44
N ASN A 135 16.60 -18.16 -12.28
CA ASN A 135 16.33 -16.86 -11.64
C ASN A 135 16.68 -15.69 -12.58
N THR A 136 17.82 -15.76 -13.25
CA THR A 136 18.28 -14.73 -14.20
C THR A 136 17.36 -14.61 -15.42
N LEU A 137 16.85 -15.73 -15.95
CA LEU A 137 15.85 -15.71 -17.03
C LEU A 137 14.53 -15.06 -16.57
N LEU A 138 14.02 -15.42 -15.39
CA LEU A 138 12.80 -14.83 -14.84
C LEU A 138 12.99 -13.35 -14.46
N ALA A 139 14.19 -12.95 -14.04
CA ALA A 139 14.57 -11.54 -13.85
C ALA A 139 14.50 -10.77 -15.17
N ALA A 140 15.10 -11.29 -16.24
CA ALA A 140 15.04 -10.68 -17.56
C ALA A 140 13.59 -10.54 -18.07
N LEU A 141 12.75 -11.56 -17.88
CA LEU A 141 11.33 -11.51 -18.26
C LEU A 141 10.54 -10.47 -17.46
N ASN A 142 10.77 -10.35 -16.14
CA ASN A 142 10.21 -9.27 -15.33
C ASN A 142 10.65 -7.90 -15.86
N THR A 143 11.94 -7.71 -16.13
CA THR A 143 12.50 -6.44 -16.63
C THR A 143 11.93 -6.06 -18.01
N VAL A 144 11.73 -7.04 -18.91
CA VAL A 144 11.00 -6.83 -20.17
C VAL A 144 9.56 -6.38 -19.90
N PHE A 145 8.86 -7.01 -18.96
CA PHE A 145 7.50 -6.63 -18.62
C PHE A 145 7.41 -5.22 -18.00
N VAL A 146 8.37 -4.79 -17.18
CA VAL A 146 8.50 -3.39 -16.73
C VAL A 146 8.69 -2.45 -17.93
N GLY A 147 9.58 -2.81 -18.85
CA GLY A 147 9.78 -2.08 -20.11
C GLY A 147 8.48 -1.92 -20.90
N MET A 148 7.65 -2.97 -20.97
CA MET A 148 6.32 -2.93 -21.60
C MET A 148 5.37 -1.98 -20.87
N GLN A 149 5.35 -1.98 -19.53
CA GLN A 149 4.54 -1.04 -18.73
C GLN A 149 4.94 0.41 -19.00
N THR A 150 6.24 0.74 -18.89
CA THR A 150 6.76 2.09 -19.15
C THR A 150 6.47 2.53 -20.57
N THR A 151 6.70 1.65 -21.56
CA THR A 151 6.42 1.92 -22.98
C THR A 151 4.95 2.22 -23.21
N TYR A 152 4.04 1.42 -22.64
CA TYR A 152 2.59 1.65 -22.76
C TYR A 152 2.15 2.97 -22.11
N ILE A 153 2.63 3.25 -20.88
CA ILE A 153 2.26 4.47 -20.15
C ILE A 153 2.72 5.74 -20.89
N LEU A 154 3.94 5.72 -21.45
CA LEU A 154 4.46 6.82 -22.27
C LEU A 154 3.74 6.92 -23.62
N TRP A 155 3.46 5.79 -24.28
CA TRP A 155 2.73 5.75 -25.56
C TRP A 155 1.33 6.35 -25.44
N THR A 156 0.58 5.96 -24.42
CA THR A 156 -0.78 6.46 -24.20
C THR A 156 -0.83 7.97 -23.95
N TRP A 157 0.21 8.55 -23.35
CA TRP A 157 0.34 9.99 -23.24
C TRP A 157 0.82 10.65 -24.54
N LEU A 158 1.97 10.24 -25.06
CA LEU A 158 2.69 10.93 -26.15
C LEU A 158 2.05 10.73 -27.54
N VAL A 159 1.42 9.58 -27.78
CA VAL A 159 0.84 9.23 -29.09
C VAL A 159 -0.68 9.26 -29.07
N GLU A 160 -1.31 8.77 -28.00
CA GLU A 160 -2.78 8.74 -27.90
C GLU A 160 -3.37 9.99 -27.22
N GLY A 161 -2.55 10.87 -26.64
CA GLY A 161 -3.00 12.10 -26.00
C GLY A 161 -3.77 11.89 -24.69
N ARG A 162 -3.61 10.74 -24.03
CA ARG A 162 -4.36 10.31 -22.82
C ARG A 162 -3.45 10.34 -21.58
N PRO A 163 -3.29 11.49 -20.90
CA PRO A 163 -2.26 11.65 -19.87
C PRO A 163 -2.54 10.89 -18.56
N ARG A 164 -3.79 10.42 -18.32
CA ARG A 164 -4.19 9.76 -17.05
C ARG A 164 -3.20 8.74 -16.54
N ALA A 165 -2.82 7.75 -17.35
CA ALA A 165 -1.89 6.69 -16.94
C ALA A 165 -0.52 7.26 -16.51
N THR A 166 -0.03 8.30 -17.19
CA THR A 166 1.20 9.01 -16.82
C THR A 166 1.03 9.80 -15.52
N ILE A 167 -0.09 10.52 -15.33
CA ILE A 167 -0.39 11.25 -14.08
C ILE A 167 -0.49 10.29 -12.88
N SER A 168 -1.20 9.17 -13.03
CA SER A 168 -1.29 8.11 -12.02
C SER A 168 0.10 7.59 -11.63
N THR A 169 0.96 7.37 -12.64
CA THR A 169 2.31 6.84 -12.46
C THR A 169 3.22 7.85 -11.76
N LEU A 170 3.12 9.14 -12.08
CA LEU A 170 3.84 10.22 -11.41
C LEU A 170 3.45 10.32 -9.94
N PHE A 171 2.15 10.34 -9.63
CA PHE A 171 1.67 10.35 -8.23
C PHE A 171 2.15 9.12 -7.48
N MET A 172 2.00 7.94 -8.07
CA MET A 172 2.39 6.65 -7.48
C MET A 172 3.88 6.59 -7.14
N PHE A 173 4.77 6.88 -8.10
CA PHE A 173 6.21 6.81 -7.84
C PHE A 173 6.69 7.91 -6.89
N THR A 174 6.08 9.10 -6.91
CA THR A 174 6.40 10.18 -5.96
C THR A 174 6.03 9.77 -4.53
N CYS A 175 4.80 9.31 -4.31
CA CYS A 175 4.36 8.85 -3.00
C CYS A 175 5.14 7.61 -2.53
N ARG A 176 5.46 6.67 -3.42
CA ARG A 176 6.34 5.53 -3.12
C ARG A 176 7.73 5.99 -2.67
N GLY A 177 8.34 6.96 -3.34
CA GLY A 177 9.65 7.50 -2.96
C GLY A 177 9.62 8.14 -1.56
N ILE A 178 8.60 8.94 -1.26
CA ILE A 178 8.43 9.56 0.06
C ILE A 178 8.22 8.51 1.16
N LEU A 179 7.31 7.54 0.94
CA LEU A 179 6.99 6.52 1.94
C LEU A 179 8.14 5.53 2.15
N GLY A 180 8.75 5.04 1.08
CA GLY A 180 9.88 4.11 1.15
C GLY A 180 11.16 4.74 1.72
N TYR A 181 11.33 6.06 1.63
CA TYR A 181 12.40 6.77 2.32
C TYR A 181 12.08 7.04 3.79
N SER A 182 10.83 7.45 4.09
CA SER A 182 10.37 7.70 5.47
C SER A 182 10.35 6.42 6.32
N THR A 183 10.05 5.27 5.71
CA THR A 183 9.98 3.96 6.37
C THR A 183 10.65 2.91 5.50
N GLN A 184 11.90 2.56 5.82
CA GLN A 184 12.64 1.51 5.15
C GLN A 184 12.38 0.15 5.81
N LEU A 185 11.85 -0.80 5.04
CA LEU A 185 11.82 -2.20 5.42
C LEU A 185 13.22 -2.82 5.20
N PRO A 186 13.67 -3.78 6.05
CA PRO A 186 14.93 -4.48 5.83
C PRO A 186 14.83 -5.35 4.57
N LEU A 187 15.96 -5.55 3.89
CA LEU A 187 16.04 -6.52 2.79
C LEU A 187 15.78 -7.94 3.35
N PRO A 188 14.83 -8.70 2.78
CA PRO A 188 14.53 -10.05 3.27
C PRO A 188 15.75 -10.97 3.26
N GLN A 189 15.86 -11.80 4.31
CA GLN A 189 16.86 -12.86 4.36
C GLN A 189 16.66 -13.84 3.19
N GLY A 190 17.75 -14.16 2.50
CA GLY A 190 17.72 -15.02 1.31
C GLY A 190 17.33 -14.31 0.00
N PHE A 191 17.32 -12.98 -0.07
CA PHE A 191 17.05 -12.26 -1.34
C PHE A 191 17.89 -12.79 -2.51
N LEU A 192 17.20 -13.22 -3.58
CA LEU A 192 17.79 -13.77 -4.81
C LEU A 192 17.83 -12.73 -5.92
N GLY A 193 18.67 -11.70 -5.76
CA GLY A 193 18.88 -10.69 -6.79
C GLY A 193 19.54 -11.24 -8.07
N SER A 194 19.27 -10.58 -9.19
CA SER A 194 19.97 -10.80 -10.47
C SER A 194 20.48 -9.48 -11.04
N GLY A 195 21.62 -9.49 -11.72
CA GLY A 195 22.19 -8.28 -12.35
C GLY A 195 21.32 -7.67 -13.46
N VAL A 196 20.27 -8.37 -13.90
CA VAL A 196 19.29 -7.91 -14.89
C VAL A 196 17.92 -7.57 -14.29
N ASP A 197 17.74 -7.66 -12.97
CA ASP A 197 16.53 -7.17 -12.30
C ASP A 197 16.41 -5.65 -12.46
N PHE A 198 15.20 -5.11 -12.63
CA PHE A 198 14.96 -3.67 -12.63
C PHE A 198 14.62 -3.17 -11.21
N PRO A 199 15.22 -2.06 -10.71
CA PRO A 199 16.23 -1.21 -11.35
C PRO A 199 17.58 -1.92 -11.50
N VAL A 200 18.21 -1.76 -12.68
CA VAL A 200 19.38 -2.55 -13.11
C VAL A 200 20.62 -2.29 -12.26
N GLY A 201 21.25 -3.38 -11.81
CA GLY A 201 22.44 -3.39 -10.97
C GLY A 201 22.13 -3.60 -9.48
N ASN A 202 23.18 -3.80 -8.67
CA ASN A 202 23.06 -3.95 -7.21
C ASN A 202 22.81 -2.60 -6.52
N VAL A 203 21.79 -1.87 -6.95
CA VAL A 203 21.38 -0.58 -6.40
C VAL A 203 20.37 -0.76 -5.28
N SER A 204 20.41 0.10 -4.26
CA SER A 204 19.39 0.14 -3.22
C SER A 204 18.03 0.50 -3.82
N PHE A 205 16.98 -0.24 -3.45
CA PHE A 205 15.62 -0.02 -3.93
C PHE A 205 14.62 0.03 -2.78
N PHE A 206 13.54 0.80 -2.95
CA PHE A 206 12.46 0.85 -1.97
C PHE A 206 11.57 -0.40 -2.05
N LEU A 207 11.46 -1.16 -0.96
CA LEU A 207 10.53 -2.28 -0.83
C LEU A 207 9.08 -1.79 -0.77
N PHE A 208 8.78 -0.91 0.19
CA PHE A 208 7.42 -0.45 0.41
C PHE A 208 7.05 0.74 -0.50
N PHE A 209 5.97 0.71 -1.29
CA PHE A 209 5.23 -0.45 -1.80
C PHE A 209 5.75 -0.82 -3.21
N SER A 210 5.27 -1.92 -3.79
CA SER A 210 5.79 -2.39 -5.08
C SER A 210 5.32 -1.54 -6.27
N GLY A 211 6.23 -0.72 -6.80
CA GLY A 211 5.99 0.08 -8.01
C GLY A 211 5.77 -0.76 -9.27
N HIS A 212 6.36 -1.96 -9.33
CA HIS A 212 6.17 -2.96 -10.38
C HIS A 212 4.70 -3.38 -10.51
N VAL A 213 4.08 -3.69 -9.36
CA VAL A 213 2.67 -4.12 -9.29
C VAL A 213 1.76 -2.94 -9.58
N ALA A 214 2.04 -1.78 -8.97
CA ALA A 214 1.22 -0.58 -9.14
C ALA A 214 1.23 -0.05 -10.58
N GLY A 215 2.39 -0.03 -11.24
CA GLY A 215 2.54 0.39 -12.64
C GLY A 215 1.75 -0.50 -13.61
N SER A 216 1.83 -1.82 -13.43
CA SER A 216 1.02 -2.76 -14.20
C SER A 216 -0.49 -2.60 -13.96
N VAL A 217 -0.92 -2.35 -12.72
CA VAL A 217 -2.34 -2.09 -12.42
C VAL A 217 -2.83 -0.81 -13.10
N ILE A 218 -2.04 0.27 -13.07
CA ILE A 218 -2.35 1.53 -13.77
C ILE A 218 -2.48 1.31 -15.28
N ALA A 219 -1.52 0.62 -15.90
CA ALA A 219 -1.55 0.31 -17.33
C ALA A 219 -2.78 -0.54 -17.70
N SER A 220 -3.08 -1.57 -16.91
CA SER A 220 -4.19 -2.49 -17.13
C SER A 220 -5.56 -1.83 -16.93
N LEU A 221 -5.72 -0.95 -15.92
CA LEU A 221 -6.91 -0.12 -15.75
C LEU A 221 -7.11 0.84 -16.93
N ASP A 222 -6.02 1.42 -17.46
CA ASP A 222 -6.07 2.27 -18.63
C ASP A 222 -6.53 1.51 -19.89
N MET A 223 -5.98 0.32 -20.14
CA MET A 223 -6.42 -0.55 -21.24
C MET A 223 -7.91 -0.88 -21.17
N ARG A 224 -8.42 -1.19 -19.96
CA ARG A 224 -9.86 -1.41 -19.74
C ARG A 224 -10.71 -0.19 -20.09
N ARG A 225 -10.27 1.01 -19.68
CA ARG A 225 -10.95 2.28 -20.00
C ARG A 225 -11.09 2.53 -21.51
N VAL A 226 -10.16 2.03 -22.32
CA VAL A 226 -10.23 2.07 -23.81
C VAL A 226 -10.64 0.73 -24.46
N LYS A 227 -11.30 -0.16 -23.71
CA LYS A 227 -11.83 -1.46 -24.18
C LYS A 227 -10.79 -2.44 -24.77
N ARG A 228 -9.49 -2.27 -24.44
CA ARG A 228 -8.39 -3.18 -24.84
C ARG A 228 -8.28 -4.37 -23.87
N TRP A 229 -9.38 -5.11 -23.73
CA TRP A 229 -9.53 -6.15 -22.70
C TRP A 229 -8.48 -7.26 -22.77
N GLU A 230 -8.08 -7.68 -23.96
CA GLU A 230 -7.05 -8.73 -24.13
C GLU A 230 -5.68 -8.31 -23.56
N MET A 231 -5.25 -7.08 -23.86
CA MET A 231 -3.99 -6.56 -23.30
C MET A 231 -4.09 -6.34 -21.79
N ALA A 232 -5.25 -5.92 -21.28
CA ALA A 232 -5.47 -5.82 -19.83
C ALA A 232 -5.35 -7.20 -19.15
N ARG A 233 -5.99 -8.24 -19.71
CA ARG A 233 -5.89 -9.62 -19.20
C ARG A 233 -4.46 -10.15 -19.27
N LEU A 234 -3.71 -9.85 -20.33
CA LEU A 234 -2.30 -10.20 -20.45
C LEU A 234 -1.46 -9.50 -19.37
N PHE A 235 -1.64 -8.19 -19.17
CA PHE A 235 -0.93 -7.42 -18.15
C PHE A 235 -1.24 -7.94 -16.74
N ASP A 236 -2.50 -8.23 -16.41
CA ASP A 236 -2.85 -8.81 -15.11
C ASP A 236 -2.21 -10.19 -14.89
N SER A 237 -2.17 -11.03 -15.94
CA SER A 237 -1.56 -12.36 -15.87
C SER A 237 -0.04 -12.28 -15.67
N LEU A 238 0.63 -11.39 -16.43
CA LEU A 238 2.06 -11.12 -16.27
C LEU A 238 2.37 -10.48 -14.92
N ASN A 239 1.48 -9.64 -14.38
CA ASN A 239 1.63 -9.06 -13.05
C ASN A 239 1.49 -10.10 -11.94
N ALA A 240 0.58 -11.06 -12.07
CA ALA A 240 0.47 -12.17 -11.13
C ALA A 240 1.73 -13.05 -11.13
N LEU A 241 2.30 -13.35 -12.31
CA LEU A 241 3.58 -14.06 -12.41
C LEU A 241 4.75 -13.24 -11.82
N GLN A 242 4.78 -11.93 -12.07
CA GLN A 242 5.73 -10.98 -11.49
C GLN A 242 5.63 -10.97 -9.95
N MET A 243 4.42 -10.93 -9.38
CA MET A 243 4.18 -11.01 -7.93
C MET A 243 4.69 -12.33 -7.35
N VAL A 244 4.35 -13.48 -7.96
CA VAL A 244 4.83 -14.81 -7.52
C VAL A 244 6.35 -14.90 -7.55
N ARG A 245 7.00 -14.36 -8.59
CA ARG A 245 8.47 -14.31 -8.67
C ARG A 245 9.06 -13.39 -7.60
N LEU A 246 8.49 -12.21 -7.36
CA LEU A 246 8.96 -11.26 -6.36
C LEU A 246 8.86 -11.83 -4.94
N LEU A 247 7.82 -12.63 -4.63
CA LEU A 247 7.75 -13.41 -3.40
C LEU A 247 8.81 -14.52 -3.37
N GLY A 248 8.90 -15.35 -4.40
CA GLY A 248 9.84 -16.48 -4.44
C GLY A 248 11.33 -16.07 -4.43
N THR A 249 11.66 -14.90 -4.94
CA THR A 249 13.02 -14.31 -4.86
C THR A 249 13.25 -13.54 -3.55
N ARG A 250 12.25 -13.44 -2.68
CA ARG A 250 12.23 -12.59 -1.48
C ARG A 250 12.54 -11.11 -1.79
N GLY A 251 12.14 -10.64 -2.98
CA GLY A 251 12.39 -9.28 -3.47
C GLY A 251 11.35 -8.24 -3.08
N HIS A 252 10.19 -8.67 -2.56
CA HIS A 252 9.16 -7.82 -1.95
C HIS A 252 8.38 -8.62 -0.91
N TYR A 253 7.98 -7.98 0.18
CA TYR A 253 7.01 -8.56 1.12
C TYR A 253 5.62 -8.64 0.48
N THR A 254 4.78 -9.55 0.97
CA THR A 254 3.37 -9.69 0.58
C THR A 254 2.62 -8.37 0.73
N ILE A 255 2.90 -7.62 1.80
CA ILE A 255 2.32 -6.29 2.04
C ILE A 255 2.73 -5.27 0.97
N ASP A 256 3.97 -5.30 0.46
CA ASP A 256 4.44 -4.40 -0.61
C ASP A 256 3.64 -4.62 -1.89
N LEU A 257 3.33 -5.88 -2.20
CA LEU A 257 2.59 -6.27 -3.40
C LEU A 257 1.10 -5.92 -3.26
N ALA A 258 0.49 -6.23 -2.12
CA ALA A 258 -0.91 -5.91 -1.83
C ALA A 258 -1.17 -4.40 -1.82
N VAL A 259 -0.31 -3.62 -1.13
CA VAL A 259 -0.36 -2.16 -1.16
C VAL A 259 0.00 -1.64 -2.56
N GLY A 260 0.85 -2.31 -3.32
CA GLY A 260 1.11 -2.01 -4.73
C GLY A 260 -0.15 -2.06 -5.60
N VAL A 261 -0.98 -3.10 -5.45
CA VAL A 261 -2.29 -3.17 -6.14
C VAL A 261 -3.19 -2.02 -5.71
N GLY A 262 -3.36 -1.81 -4.40
CA GLY A 262 -4.20 -0.75 -3.86
C GLY A 262 -3.75 0.65 -4.29
N ALA A 263 -2.44 0.91 -4.31
CA ALA A 263 -1.85 2.15 -4.79
C ALA A 263 -2.13 2.37 -6.28
N GLY A 264 -1.99 1.34 -7.13
CA GLY A 264 -2.33 1.46 -8.56
C GLY A 264 -3.78 1.90 -8.79
N MET A 265 -4.72 1.32 -8.04
CA MET A 265 -6.15 1.69 -8.10
C MET A 265 -6.41 3.09 -7.52
N LEU A 266 -5.80 3.43 -6.38
CA LEU A 266 -5.92 4.72 -5.72
C LEU A 266 -5.41 5.86 -6.61
N PHE A 267 -4.20 5.73 -7.16
CA PHE A 267 -3.60 6.77 -7.98
C PHE A 267 -4.28 6.92 -9.35
N ASP A 268 -4.84 5.84 -9.95
CA ASP A 268 -5.71 5.99 -11.12
C ASP A 268 -7.02 6.75 -10.81
N SER A 269 -7.62 6.51 -9.63
CA SER A 269 -8.78 7.26 -9.18
C SER A 269 -8.45 8.75 -8.93
N LEU A 270 -7.33 9.04 -8.28
CA LEU A 270 -6.86 10.40 -8.02
C LEU A 270 -6.50 11.14 -9.32
N ALA A 271 -5.83 10.49 -10.28
CA ALA A 271 -5.55 11.06 -11.59
C ALA A 271 -6.83 11.38 -12.36
N GLY A 272 -7.84 10.49 -12.33
CA GLY A 272 -9.14 10.75 -12.93
C GLY A 272 -9.86 11.98 -12.34
N LYS A 273 -9.86 12.11 -11.00
CA LYS A 273 -10.40 13.30 -10.32
C LYS A 273 -9.62 14.57 -10.66
N TYR A 274 -8.30 14.47 -10.78
CA TYR A 274 -7.44 15.59 -11.17
C TYR A 274 -7.77 16.08 -12.59
N GLU A 275 -7.81 15.18 -13.58
CA GLU A 275 -8.18 15.51 -14.96
C GLU A 275 -9.56 16.16 -15.05
N GLU A 276 -10.56 15.57 -14.38
CA GLU A 276 -11.92 16.12 -14.36
C GLU A 276 -11.94 17.54 -13.77
N SER A 277 -11.23 17.77 -12.66
CA SER A 277 -11.12 19.10 -12.04
C SER A 277 -10.46 20.15 -12.96
N LYS A 278 -9.60 19.72 -13.88
CA LYS A 278 -8.93 20.60 -14.85
C LYS A 278 -9.83 20.87 -16.05
N ARG A 279 -10.52 19.85 -16.57
CA ARG A 279 -11.54 20.01 -17.63
C ARG A 279 -12.66 20.96 -17.22
N ARG A 280 -13.23 20.78 -16.02
CA ARG A 280 -14.27 21.68 -15.48
C ARG A 280 -13.80 23.14 -15.38
N ARG A 281 -12.55 23.37 -14.97
CA ARG A 281 -11.93 24.71 -14.89
C ARG A 281 -11.52 25.31 -16.24
N GLY A 282 -11.43 24.51 -17.29
CA GLY A 282 -11.27 25.00 -18.67
C GLY A 282 -12.57 25.58 -19.19
N LEU A 283 -13.65 24.79 -19.11
CA LEU A 283 -14.99 25.18 -19.56
C LEU A 283 -15.47 26.49 -18.91
N THR A 284 -15.35 26.65 -17.59
CA THR A 284 -15.79 27.88 -16.91
C THR A 284 -14.97 29.12 -17.27
N LYS A 285 -13.74 28.97 -17.79
CA LYS A 285 -12.97 30.10 -18.33
C LYS A 285 -13.42 30.47 -19.74
N GLU A 286 -13.76 29.48 -20.55
CA GLU A 286 -14.24 29.68 -21.92
C GLU A 286 -15.62 30.36 -21.92
N GLU A 287 -16.54 29.90 -21.06
CA GLU A 287 -17.86 30.53 -20.82
C GLU A 287 -17.71 32.00 -20.35
N GLY A 288 -16.80 32.26 -19.41
CA GLY A 288 -16.54 33.62 -18.91
C GLY A 288 -15.92 34.57 -19.94
N LEU A 289 -15.10 34.05 -20.87
CA LEU A 289 -14.54 34.83 -21.98
C LEU A 289 -15.60 35.16 -23.04
N VAL A 290 -16.49 34.21 -23.35
CA VAL A 290 -17.61 34.45 -24.28
C VAL A 290 -18.57 35.52 -23.72
N GLN A 291 -18.81 35.53 -22.40
CA GLN A 291 -19.63 36.56 -21.75
C GLN A 291 -18.95 37.94 -21.66
N GLN A 292 -17.64 38.06 -21.92
CA GLN A 292 -16.93 39.34 -21.96
C GLN A 292 -16.85 39.99 -23.35
N HIS A 293 -17.35 39.31 -24.39
CA HIS A 293 -17.33 39.75 -25.78
C HIS A 293 -18.74 40.04 -26.37
N HIS A 294 -19.74 40.17 -25.50
CA HIS A 294 -21.11 40.59 -25.81
C HIS A 294 -21.52 41.81 -24.98
#